data_AF-A0A2U9IHC0-F1
#
_entry.id   AF-A0A2U9IHC0-F1
#
_cell.length_a   1.000
_cell.length_b   1.000
_cell.length_c   1.000
_cell.angle_alpha   90.00
_cell.angle_beta   90.00
_cell.angle_gamma   90.00
#
_symmetry.space_group_name_H-M   'P 1'
#
loop_
_entity.id
_entity.type
_entity.pdbx_description
1 polymer ?
#
loop_
_entity_poly.entity_id
_entity_poly.type
_entity_poly.pdbx_seq_one_letter_code
_entity_poly.pdbx_strand_id
1 'polypeptide(L)'
;MGIFILIPTGAPPITFYFSNSNLLTFRVFLNMKTVKMYLLCYFITTIQKDCLNSKNWNKELWRFHCSIINSGNLFIKKNISLIIMLREALHNFDKFLSYLHLYIKILRKSPYIMVMSKIKKILISLIGDPTNYHEANYHYNNYKKTSNFASSILIDKEELDKKILIGQYTLADTGNTFEDLQKESIKIIENKVKEINDFEKIISPGVFYSKKDSKKDKTLDFKGEIYNFYAYILYKLARIFEEIEGDVEVILDLTHGINYMGYLTFNAVNLILDIYSLVNNSKIKVVNSDPYPPGWKSPPFPDLNINVVLEKEIQPSFVYPSYSDSILRPYSDSAEEKSKLGKELHKKMKNEKSCTNPKYFINAINKGALLAAYTFSDDFDQRVNFAVDFFKNNIDIRNDSSRITVIPHFSFARGFESFVVAEMIKKVSNIDKKSQVKLDELNKKVDIYKINPMLNVIVQNEIKSVSDSIQENCKGSWNPLSNILKGNVSSDPDERTFFAHAGLPGAFVEVNCDTGELRYRNDKLDKIESFLS
;
A
#
# COMPACT_ATOMS: atom_id res chain seq x y z
N MET A 1 -17.64 18.83 -5.13
CA MET A 1 -16.42 18.97 -4.30
C MET A 1 -16.68 20.06 -3.27
N GLY A 2 -16.98 19.69 -2.02
CA GLY A 2 -17.04 20.63 -0.90
C GLY A 2 -15.70 20.64 -0.18
N ILE A 3 -15.09 21.81 -0.01
CA ILE A 3 -13.87 21.96 0.80
C ILE A 3 -14.32 22.25 2.23
N PHE A 4 -14.00 21.36 3.16
CA PHE A 4 -14.17 21.62 4.59
C PHE A 4 -12.84 22.11 5.17
N ILE A 5 -12.89 23.22 5.91
CA ILE A 5 -11.73 23.78 6.62
C ILE A 5 -11.98 23.54 8.10
N LEU A 6 -11.17 22.69 8.73
CA LEU A 6 -11.16 22.56 10.18
C LEU A 6 -10.39 23.73 10.79
N ILE A 7 -10.99 24.36 11.79
CA ILE A 7 -10.42 25.50 12.51
C ILE A 7 -9.92 25.00 13.87
N PRO A 8 -8.70 25.35 14.31
CA PRO A 8 -8.20 24.94 15.63
C PRO A 8 -9.09 25.47 16.76
N THR A 9 -9.22 24.68 17.83
CA THR A 9 -9.88 25.09 19.08
C THR A 9 -9.24 26.36 19.63
N GLY A 10 -9.99 27.47 19.64
CA GLY A 10 -9.55 28.79 20.12
C GLY A 10 -9.62 29.92 19.09
N ALA A 11 -9.98 29.64 17.83
CA ALA A 11 -10.24 30.68 16.84
C ALA A 11 -11.68 31.24 16.95
N PRO A 12 -11.91 32.53 16.65
CA PRO A 12 -13.26 33.10 16.66
C PRO A 12 -14.15 32.47 15.56
N PRO A 13 -15.47 32.41 15.78
CA PRO A 13 -16.41 31.77 14.85
C PRO A 13 -16.42 32.47 13.48
N ILE A 14 -16.49 31.67 12.41
CA ILE A 14 -16.74 32.18 11.05
C ILE A 14 -18.26 32.29 10.86
N THR A 15 -18.74 33.49 10.55
CA THR A 15 -20.17 33.73 10.27
C THR A 15 -20.43 33.71 8.77
N PHE A 16 -21.38 32.89 8.34
CA PHE A 16 -21.85 32.85 6.95
C PHE A 16 -23.16 33.66 6.82
N TYR A 17 -23.29 34.46 5.76
CA TYR A 17 -24.54 35.14 5.41
C TYR A 17 -24.98 34.71 4.02
N PHE A 18 -26.25 34.32 3.89
CA PHE A 18 -26.91 34.14 2.60
C PHE A 18 -27.79 35.35 2.30
N SER A 19 -27.65 35.95 1.12
CA SER A 19 -28.57 36.99 0.64
C SER A 19 -29.48 36.44 -0.45
N ASN A 20 -30.74 36.88 -0.47
CA ASN A 20 -31.84 36.44 -1.36
C ASN A 20 -31.71 36.81 -2.86
N SER A 21 -30.50 36.92 -3.40
CA SER A 21 -30.26 37.02 -4.84
C SER A 21 -29.43 35.81 -5.29
N ASN A 22 -29.61 35.35 -6.53
CA ASN A 22 -28.99 34.16 -7.14
C ASN A 22 -27.44 34.24 -7.28
N LEU A 23 -26.74 34.73 -6.26
CA LEU A 23 -25.32 35.00 -6.20
C LEU A 23 -24.72 34.29 -4.98
N LEU A 24 -23.93 33.26 -5.22
CA LEU A 24 -23.11 32.66 -4.18
C LEU A 24 -21.93 33.60 -3.89
N THR A 25 -21.90 34.20 -2.70
CA THR A 25 -20.82 35.10 -2.28
C THR A 25 -20.03 34.45 -1.16
N PHE A 26 -18.74 34.18 -1.39
CA PHE A 26 -17.82 33.69 -0.34
C PHE A 26 -17.11 34.88 0.32
N ARG A 27 -17.16 34.96 1.65
CA ARG A 27 -16.35 35.90 2.45
C ARG A 27 -15.47 35.10 3.40
N VAL A 28 -14.16 35.31 3.33
CA VAL A 28 -13.19 34.73 4.27
C VAL A 28 -12.60 35.88 5.08
N PHE A 29 -12.78 35.85 6.40
CA PHE A 29 -12.14 36.80 7.32
C PHE A 29 -10.92 36.14 7.96
N LEU A 30 -9.74 36.73 7.78
CA LEU A 30 -8.52 36.32 8.49
C LEU A 30 -8.21 37.38 9.54
N ASN A 31 -8.23 36.98 10.82
CA ASN A 31 -7.88 37.86 11.93
C ASN A 31 -6.50 37.44 12.47
N MET A 32 -5.45 38.22 12.15
CA MET A 32 -4.10 37.98 12.67
C MET A 32 -3.80 38.98 13.79
N LYS A 33 -3.45 38.47 14.96
CA LYS A 33 -3.50 39.18 16.26
C LYS A 33 -2.39 40.22 16.49
N THR A 34 -1.62 40.59 15.47
CA THR A 34 -0.65 41.67 15.55
C THR A 34 -0.61 42.40 14.22
N VAL A 35 -1.01 43.68 14.24
CA VAL A 35 -1.28 44.60 13.12
C VAL A 35 -2.67 44.44 12.48
N LYS A 36 -3.54 45.43 12.74
CA LYS A 36 -4.87 45.57 12.13
C LYS A 36 -4.72 45.77 10.62
N MET A 37 -4.88 44.72 9.84
CA MET A 37 -5.05 44.81 8.39
C MET A 37 -6.23 43.92 7.98
N TYR A 38 -7.26 44.52 7.39
CA TYR A 38 -8.39 43.79 6.82
C TYR A 38 -8.15 43.63 5.32
N LEU A 39 -7.96 42.40 4.85
CA LEU A 39 -7.95 42.10 3.42
C LEU A 39 -9.38 41.71 3.02
N LEU A 40 -10.02 42.52 2.18
CA LEU A 40 -11.36 42.25 1.65
C LEU A 40 -11.22 41.86 0.18
N CYS A 41 -11.27 40.58 -0.12
CA CYS A 41 -11.30 40.08 -1.50
C CYS A 41 -12.71 39.59 -1.83
N TYR A 42 -13.33 40.19 -2.85
CA TYR A 42 -14.59 39.72 -3.43
C TYR A 42 -14.29 38.88 -4.67
N PHE A 43 -14.87 37.69 -4.74
CA PHE A 43 -15.02 36.94 -5.97
C PHE A 43 -16.51 36.94 -6.33
N ILE A 44 -16.85 37.58 -7.45
CA ILE A 44 -18.19 37.54 -8.04
C ILE A 44 -18.04 36.82 -9.38
N THR A 45 -18.57 35.61 -9.47
CA THR A 45 -18.77 34.91 -10.75
C THR A 45 -20.27 34.90 -11.05
N THR A 46 -20.69 35.63 -12.07
CA THR A 46 -22.06 35.59 -12.58
C THR A 46 -22.08 34.62 -13.75
N ILE A 47 -22.66 33.43 -13.58
CA ILE A 47 -22.95 32.53 -14.71
C ILE A 47 -24.45 32.64 -14.99
N GLN A 48 -24.82 33.34 -16.06
CA GLN A 48 -26.18 33.31 -16.57
C GLN A 48 -26.42 31.98 -17.30
N LYS A 49 -27.52 31.32 -16.96
CA LYS A 49 -27.80 29.91 -17.34
C LYS A 49 -28.19 29.71 -18.82
N ASP A 50 -28.22 30.76 -19.64
CA ASP A 50 -28.78 30.71 -21.00
C ASP A 50 -27.74 30.73 -22.15
N CYS A 51 -26.44 30.67 -21.86
CA CYS A 51 -25.39 30.71 -22.89
C CYS A 51 -24.79 29.33 -23.24
N LEU A 52 -25.61 28.30 -23.44
CA LEU A 52 -25.13 26.98 -23.89
C LEU A 52 -25.27 26.70 -25.39
N ASN A 53 -25.73 27.65 -26.21
CA ASN A 53 -25.78 27.47 -27.67
C ASN A 53 -25.51 28.78 -28.44
N SER A 54 -24.26 29.27 -28.49
CA SER A 54 -23.80 30.01 -29.68
C SER A 54 -22.27 30.02 -29.80
N LYS A 55 -21.77 29.74 -31.02
CA LYS A 55 -20.37 29.91 -31.41
C LYS A 55 -20.13 31.39 -31.72
N ASN A 56 -19.84 32.21 -30.71
CA ASN A 56 -19.10 33.46 -30.86
C ASN A 56 -18.72 34.01 -29.47
N TRP A 57 -17.45 33.87 -29.10
CA TRP A 57 -16.90 34.48 -27.89
C TRP A 57 -16.45 35.90 -28.21
N ASN A 58 -17.27 36.89 -27.87
CA ASN A 58 -16.82 38.28 -27.83
C ASN A 58 -16.67 38.73 -26.38
N LYS A 59 -15.49 39.29 -26.09
CA LYS A 59 -15.01 39.93 -24.85
C LYS A 59 -16.09 40.25 -23.81
N GLU A 60 -16.20 39.41 -22.78
CA GLU A 60 -16.83 39.80 -21.52
C GLU A 60 -15.86 40.63 -20.67
N LEU A 61 -16.38 41.73 -20.11
CA LEU A 61 -15.65 42.69 -19.30
C LEU A 61 -15.66 42.20 -17.83
N TRP A 62 -14.55 41.61 -17.37
CA TRP A 62 -14.35 41.28 -15.96
C TRP A 62 -14.08 42.57 -15.17
N ARG A 63 -15.00 42.98 -14.29
CA ARG A 63 -14.77 44.11 -13.37
C ARG A 63 -14.37 43.59 -11.98
N PHE A 64 -13.10 43.79 -11.62
CA PHE A 64 -12.62 43.61 -10.25
C PHE A 64 -12.67 44.94 -9.49
N HIS A 65 -13.18 44.92 -8.26
CA HIS A 65 -13.13 46.06 -7.34
C HIS A 65 -12.32 45.65 -6.10
N CYS A 66 -11.20 46.34 -5.88
CA CYS A 66 -10.34 46.15 -4.72
C CYS A 66 -10.17 47.50 -4.03
N SER A 67 -10.65 47.64 -2.80
CA SER A 67 -10.45 48.84 -1.98
C SER A 67 -9.47 48.53 -0.85
N ILE A 68 -8.45 49.37 -0.69
CA ILE A 68 -7.46 49.29 0.39
C ILE A 68 -7.74 50.44 1.35
N ILE A 69 -7.95 50.14 2.64
CA ILE A 69 -8.00 51.14 3.71
C ILE A 69 -6.62 51.19 4.34
N ASN A 70 -6.01 52.38 4.33
CA ASN A 70 -4.57 52.55 4.50
C ASN A 70 -4.19 52.90 5.95
N SER A 71 -3.26 52.16 6.55
CA SER A 71 -2.41 52.65 7.66
C SER A 71 -1.11 51.84 7.80
N GLY A 72 0.04 52.51 7.61
CA GLY A 72 1.33 52.12 8.18
C GLY A 72 2.31 51.34 7.28
N ASN A 73 3.47 51.96 7.03
CA ASN A 73 4.62 51.44 6.27
C ASN A 73 5.46 50.45 7.10
N LEU A 74 5.37 49.13 6.83
CA LEU A 74 6.53 48.20 6.81
C LEU A 74 6.17 46.76 6.36
N PHE A 75 5.32 46.56 5.34
CA PHE A 75 5.07 45.20 4.78
C PHE A 75 4.74 45.23 3.29
N ILE A 76 5.36 46.17 2.57
CA ILE A 76 4.94 46.55 1.21
C ILE A 76 5.64 45.74 0.11
N LYS A 77 6.83 45.14 0.34
CA LYS A 77 7.57 44.46 -0.76
C LYS A 77 7.07 43.07 -1.16
N LYS A 78 6.58 42.23 -0.22
CA LYS A 78 6.14 40.84 -0.56
C LYS A 78 4.71 40.78 -1.14
N ASN A 79 3.82 41.68 -0.75
CA ASN A 79 2.43 41.70 -1.24
C ASN A 79 2.27 42.47 -2.56
N ILE A 80 3.14 43.44 -2.84
CA ILE A 80 3.19 44.10 -4.16
C ILE A 80 3.53 43.07 -5.26
N SER A 81 4.41 42.10 -5.02
CA SER A 81 4.71 41.05 -6.01
C SER A 81 3.49 40.18 -6.34
N LEU A 82 2.64 39.85 -5.36
CA LEU A 82 1.43 39.05 -5.60
C LEU A 82 0.36 39.83 -6.39
N ILE A 83 0.21 41.13 -6.08
CA ILE A 83 -0.74 42.02 -6.76
C ILE A 83 -0.27 42.34 -8.18
N ILE A 84 1.04 42.57 -8.39
CA ILE A 84 1.63 42.74 -9.74
C ILE A 84 1.50 41.43 -10.55
N MET A 85 1.77 40.27 -9.93
CA MET A 85 1.57 38.96 -10.59
C MET A 85 0.12 38.74 -11.04
N LEU A 86 -0.86 39.05 -10.18
CA LEU A 86 -2.28 38.93 -10.53
C LEU A 86 -2.71 39.94 -11.61
N ARG A 87 -2.14 41.15 -11.61
CA ARG A 87 -2.42 42.18 -12.63
C ARG A 87 -1.82 41.83 -13.99
N GLU A 88 -0.63 41.23 -14.03
CA GLU A 88 -0.04 40.70 -15.29
C GLU A 88 -0.77 39.45 -15.80
N ALA A 89 -1.20 38.57 -14.88
CA ALA A 89 -1.94 37.35 -15.21
C ALA A 89 -3.33 37.65 -15.82
N LEU A 90 -3.96 38.77 -15.46
CA LEU A 90 -5.21 39.24 -16.05
C LEU A 90 -5.09 39.66 -17.53
N HIS A 91 -3.87 39.97 -18.01
CA HIS A 91 -3.63 40.30 -19.41
C HIS A 91 -3.10 39.11 -20.25
N ASN A 92 -2.75 37.99 -19.60
CA ASN A 92 -2.24 36.81 -20.28
C ASN A 92 -2.68 35.54 -19.52
N PHE A 93 -3.74 34.90 -20.03
CA PHE A 93 -4.38 33.73 -19.44
C PHE A 93 -3.43 32.53 -19.27
N ASP A 94 -2.47 32.35 -20.19
CA ASP A 94 -1.45 31.31 -20.09
C ASP A 94 -0.49 31.58 -18.93
N LYS A 95 -0.15 32.85 -18.70
CA LYS A 95 0.64 33.28 -17.55
C LYS A 95 -0.12 33.04 -16.24
N PHE A 96 -1.43 33.31 -16.20
CA PHE A 96 -2.29 32.98 -15.06
C PHE A 96 -2.29 31.48 -14.75
N LEU A 97 -2.47 30.63 -15.76
CA LEU A 97 -2.44 29.17 -15.59
C LEU A 97 -1.09 28.71 -15.05
N SER A 98 0.02 29.26 -15.53
CA SER A 98 1.36 28.92 -15.02
C SER A 98 1.57 29.36 -13.56
N TYR A 99 1.04 30.52 -13.15
CA TYR A 99 1.08 30.95 -11.75
C TYR A 99 0.15 30.13 -10.84
N LEU A 100 -1.04 29.77 -11.31
CA LEU A 100 -1.95 28.90 -10.57
C LEU A 100 -1.33 27.51 -10.38
N HIS A 101 -0.69 26.99 -11.41
CA HIS A 101 0.05 25.73 -11.33
C HIS A 101 1.22 25.82 -10.34
N LEU A 102 1.97 26.92 -10.35
CA LEU A 102 3.04 27.17 -9.39
C LEU A 102 2.49 27.31 -7.96
N TYR A 103 1.37 28.01 -7.79
CA TYR A 103 0.71 28.18 -6.49
C TYR A 103 0.20 26.85 -5.96
N ILE A 104 -0.47 26.01 -6.77
CA ILE A 104 -0.87 24.65 -6.39
C ILE A 104 0.35 23.80 -6.01
N LYS A 105 1.47 23.94 -6.75
CA LYS A 105 2.73 23.23 -6.44
C LYS A 105 3.35 23.71 -5.12
N ILE A 106 3.21 25.00 -4.77
CA ILE A 106 3.63 25.57 -3.49
C ILE A 106 2.69 25.11 -2.36
N LEU A 107 1.37 25.13 -2.57
CA LEU A 107 0.39 24.67 -1.57
C LEU A 107 0.55 23.17 -1.27
N ARG A 108 0.84 22.34 -2.29
CA ARG A 108 1.18 20.92 -2.12
C ARG A 108 2.49 20.68 -1.33
N LYS A 109 3.38 21.66 -1.28
CA LYS A 109 4.63 21.62 -0.49
C LYS A 109 4.51 22.31 0.86
N SER A 110 3.40 23.01 1.12
CA SER A 110 3.19 23.68 2.39
C SER A 110 2.73 22.66 3.44
N PRO A 111 3.46 22.48 4.56
CA PRO A 111 3.07 21.53 5.61
C PRO A 111 1.74 21.91 6.31
N TYR A 112 1.17 23.07 6.00
CA TYR A 112 -0.07 23.59 6.60
C TYR A 112 -1.33 23.35 5.76
N ILE A 113 -1.20 22.84 4.53
CA ILE A 113 -2.36 22.43 3.73
C ILE A 113 -2.33 20.92 3.66
N MET A 114 -2.73 20.31 4.76
CA MET A 114 -3.06 18.90 4.79
C MET A 114 -4.35 18.74 4.00
N VAL A 115 -4.23 18.52 2.69
CA VAL A 115 -5.34 18.00 1.90
C VAL A 115 -5.67 16.67 2.55
N MET A 116 -6.76 16.62 3.30
CA MET A 116 -7.23 15.35 3.85
C MET A 116 -7.56 14.47 2.65
N SER A 117 -6.63 13.60 2.29
CA SER A 117 -6.90 12.57 1.30
C SER A 117 -8.04 11.74 1.88
N LYS A 118 -9.13 11.64 1.12
CA LYS A 118 -10.23 10.73 1.46
C LYS A 118 -9.62 9.36 1.75
N ILE A 119 -9.89 8.82 2.94
CA ILE A 119 -9.49 7.44 3.28
C ILE A 119 -10.18 6.51 2.30
N LYS A 120 -9.38 5.67 1.63
CA LYS A 120 -9.91 4.69 0.67
C LYS A 120 -10.46 3.48 1.41
N LYS A 121 -11.73 3.15 1.19
CA LYS A 121 -12.37 1.98 1.78
C LYS A 121 -12.32 0.80 0.82
N ILE A 122 -11.72 -0.29 1.28
CA ILE A 122 -11.50 -1.50 0.48
C ILE A 122 -12.22 -2.67 1.15
N LEU A 123 -13.16 -3.29 0.43
CA LEU A 123 -13.77 -4.54 0.88
C LEU A 123 -12.98 -5.72 0.30
N ILE A 124 -12.57 -6.64 1.17
CA ILE A 124 -12.02 -7.94 0.81
C ILE A 124 -12.97 -9.01 1.32
N SER A 125 -13.59 -9.76 0.40
CA SER A 125 -14.55 -10.82 0.73
C SER A 125 -14.00 -12.18 0.36
N LEU A 126 -14.20 -13.17 1.22
CA LEU A 126 -13.90 -14.57 0.93
C LEU A 126 -15.09 -15.28 0.29
N ILE A 127 -14.83 -16.28 -0.55
CA ILE A 127 -15.88 -17.15 -1.10
C ILE A 127 -15.42 -18.61 -1.24
N GLY A 128 -16.16 -19.51 -0.60
CA GLY A 128 -16.07 -20.96 -0.76
C GLY A 128 -16.88 -21.46 -1.97
N ASP A 129 -17.65 -22.54 -1.79
CA ASP A 129 -18.55 -23.11 -2.81
C ASP A 129 -19.96 -22.50 -2.67
N PRO A 130 -20.36 -21.57 -3.55
CA PRO A 130 -21.65 -20.88 -3.43
C PRO A 130 -22.83 -21.74 -3.87
N THR A 131 -22.62 -22.99 -4.30
CA THR A 131 -23.70 -23.86 -4.78
C THR A 131 -24.79 -24.11 -3.74
N ASN A 132 -24.43 -24.05 -2.46
CA ASN A 132 -25.32 -24.27 -1.32
C ASN A 132 -25.66 -22.99 -0.57
N TYR A 133 -25.37 -21.81 -1.12
CA TYR A 133 -25.73 -20.55 -0.47
C TYR A 133 -27.23 -20.35 -0.60
N HIS A 134 -27.86 -20.03 0.53
CA HIS A 134 -29.28 -19.76 0.62
C HIS A 134 -29.48 -18.29 0.99
N GLU A 135 -30.63 -17.73 0.62
CA GLU A 135 -30.98 -16.38 1.00
C GLU A 135 -31.13 -16.27 2.52
N ALA A 136 -30.60 -15.18 3.07
CA ALA A 136 -30.70 -14.77 4.46
C ALA A 136 -31.01 -13.27 4.52
N ASN A 137 -31.64 -12.85 5.60
CA ASN A 137 -31.86 -11.46 5.92
C ASN A 137 -30.66 -10.95 6.73
N TYR A 138 -29.67 -10.36 6.07
CA TYR A 138 -28.50 -9.82 6.75
C TYR A 138 -28.80 -8.47 7.41
N HIS A 139 -28.29 -8.27 8.62
CA HIS A 139 -28.38 -7.03 9.38
C HIS A 139 -26.99 -6.44 9.61
N TYR A 140 -26.82 -5.13 9.38
CA TYR A 140 -25.56 -4.42 9.63
C TYR A 140 -25.82 -2.93 9.87
N ASN A 141 -25.44 -2.40 11.04
CA ASN A 141 -25.61 -0.97 11.39
C ASN A 141 -27.03 -0.42 11.14
N ASN A 142 -28.06 -1.17 11.54
CA ASN A 142 -29.50 -0.89 11.32
C ASN A 142 -29.99 -1.03 9.87
N TYR A 143 -29.13 -1.47 8.94
CA TYR A 143 -29.53 -1.82 7.59
C TYR A 143 -29.93 -3.29 7.55
N LYS A 144 -30.89 -3.60 6.69
CA LYS A 144 -31.35 -4.95 6.41
C LYS A 144 -31.29 -5.21 4.91
N LYS A 145 -30.73 -6.34 4.50
CA LYS A 145 -30.72 -6.77 3.09
C LYS A 145 -30.90 -8.28 2.98
N THR A 146 -31.83 -8.69 2.14
CA THR A 146 -31.98 -10.11 1.76
C THR A 146 -31.02 -10.41 0.62
N SER A 147 -30.13 -11.39 0.80
CA SER A 147 -29.22 -11.89 -0.23
C SER A 147 -28.70 -13.27 0.18
N ASN A 148 -28.11 -14.01 -0.75
CA ASN A 148 -27.35 -15.22 -0.45
C ASN A 148 -25.86 -14.94 -0.16
N PHE A 149 -25.42 -13.69 -0.28
CA PHE A 149 -24.05 -13.25 -0.08
C PHE A 149 -23.97 -12.13 0.95
N ALA A 150 -23.26 -12.37 2.04
CA ALA A 150 -23.23 -11.50 3.22
C ALA A 150 -22.65 -10.13 2.89
N SER A 151 -21.59 -10.07 2.08
CA SER A 151 -20.95 -8.81 1.75
C SER A 151 -21.83 -7.86 0.92
N SER A 152 -22.95 -8.34 0.38
CA SER A 152 -23.90 -7.50 -0.37
C SER A 152 -24.44 -6.33 0.45
N ILE A 153 -24.61 -6.48 1.77
CA ILE A 153 -25.04 -5.38 2.64
C ILE A 153 -23.91 -4.39 2.94
N LEU A 154 -22.66 -4.87 2.98
CA LEU A 154 -21.48 -4.04 3.17
C LEU A 154 -21.24 -3.15 1.95
N ILE A 155 -21.47 -3.67 0.74
CA ILE A 155 -21.37 -2.91 -0.51
C ILE A 155 -22.31 -1.71 -0.49
N ASP A 156 -23.56 -1.91 -0.07
CA ASP A 156 -24.56 -0.84 -0.04
C ASP A 156 -24.27 0.19 1.05
N LYS A 157 -23.61 -0.23 2.14
CA LYS A 157 -23.47 0.60 3.34
C LYS A 157 -22.15 1.37 3.45
N GLU A 158 -21.03 0.80 3.01
CA GLU A 158 -19.70 1.30 3.41
C GLU A 158 -19.08 2.32 2.45
N GLU A 159 -19.73 2.69 1.34
CA GLU A 159 -19.18 3.60 0.31
C GLU A 159 -17.78 3.18 -0.17
N LEU A 160 -17.69 1.96 -0.68
CA LEU A 160 -16.44 1.32 -1.04
C LEU A 160 -15.78 1.94 -2.27
N ASP A 161 -14.47 2.17 -2.22
CA ASP A 161 -13.66 2.61 -3.35
C ASP A 161 -13.10 1.42 -4.15
N LYS A 162 -12.90 0.26 -3.51
CA LYS A 162 -12.43 -0.97 -4.16
C LYS A 162 -13.05 -2.22 -3.52
N LYS A 163 -13.28 -3.25 -4.33
CA LYS A 163 -13.88 -4.53 -3.93
C LYS A 163 -13.06 -5.69 -4.47
N ILE A 164 -12.63 -6.58 -3.60
CA ILE A 164 -11.76 -7.71 -3.91
C ILE A 164 -12.44 -8.99 -3.42
N LEU A 165 -12.58 -9.97 -4.31
CA LEU A 165 -13.14 -11.27 -3.99
C LEU A 165 -12.03 -12.32 -4.03
N ILE A 166 -11.85 -13.07 -2.95
CA ILE A 166 -10.87 -14.13 -2.86
C ILE A 166 -11.59 -15.48 -2.82
N GLY A 167 -11.41 -16.25 -3.89
CA GLY A 167 -11.90 -17.61 -4.02
C GLY A 167 -10.75 -18.59 -4.26
N GLN A 168 -11.10 -19.82 -4.61
CA GLN A 168 -10.14 -20.89 -4.90
C GLN A 168 -10.51 -21.65 -6.18
N TYR A 169 -9.48 -22.13 -6.89
CA TYR A 169 -9.69 -22.80 -8.19
C TYR A 169 -10.33 -24.20 -8.08
N THR A 170 -10.58 -24.65 -6.85
CA THR A 170 -11.12 -25.97 -6.48
C THR A 170 -12.59 -26.11 -6.80
N LEU A 171 -13.23 -25.01 -7.21
CA LEU A 171 -14.59 -25.02 -7.74
C LEU A 171 -14.62 -25.51 -9.19
N ALA A 172 -13.51 -25.42 -9.92
CA ALA A 172 -13.45 -25.84 -11.31
C ALA A 172 -13.64 -27.36 -11.44
N ASP A 173 -14.46 -27.74 -12.42
CA ASP A 173 -14.70 -29.13 -12.82
C ASP A 173 -14.27 -29.42 -14.27
N THR A 174 -13.60 -28.44 -14.89
CA THR A 174 -12.91 -28.53 -16.17
C THR A 174 -11.74 -27.54 -16.21
N GLY A 175 -10.79 -27.77 -17.12
CA GLY A 175 -9.62 -26.92 -17.35
C GLY A 175 -8.39 -27.74 -17.72
N ASN A 176 -7.46 -27.11 -18.45
CA ASN A 176 -6.18 -27.72 -18.84
C ASN A 176 -4.97 -26.88 -18.40
N THR A 177 -5.20 -25.66 -17.91
CA THR A 177 -4.18 -24.73 -17.42
C THR A 177 -4.62 -24.11 -16.10
N PHE A 178 -3.68 -23.50 -15.37
CA PHE A 178 -4.00 -22.76 -14.14
C PHE A 178 -5.07 -21.68 -14.40
N GLU A 179 -4.91 -20.92 -15.48
CA GLU A 179 -5.84 -19.87 -15.89
C GLU A 179 -7.23 -20.43 -16.26
N ASP A 180 -7.33 -21.61 -16.86
CA ASP A 180 -8.63 -22.25 -17.13
C ASP A 180 -9.36 -22.61 -15.84
N LEU A 181 -8.64 -23.17 -14.86
CA LEU A 181 -9.23 -23.49 -13.55
C LEU A 181 -9.72 -22.23 -12.83
N GLN A 182 -8.97 -21.12 -12.94
CA GLN A 182 -9.41 -19.84 -12.39
C GLN A 182 -10.68 -19.33 -13.08
N LYS A 183 -10.71 -19.35 -14.42
CA LYS A 183 -11.86 -18.89 -15.22
C LYS A 183 -13.11 -19.71 -14.94
N GLU A 184 -13.02 -21.03 -14.91
CA GLU A 184 -14.16 -21.89 -14.63
C GLU A 184 -14.68 -21.66 -13.20
N SER A 185 -13.78 -21.48 -12.23
CA SER A 185 -14.18 -21.16 -10.85
C SER A 185 -14.91 -19.82 -10.77
N ILE A 186 -14.42 -18.77 -11.45
CA ILE A 186 -15.10 -17.46 -11.53
C ILE A 186 -16.51 -17.63 -12.10
N LYS A 187 -16.63 -18.34 -13.22
CA LYS A 187 -17.93 -18.59 -13.87
C LYS A 187 -18.91 -19.30 -12.94
N ILE A 188 -18.46 -20.31 -12.19
CA ILE A 188 -19.30 -21.01 -11.21
C ILE A 188 -19.79 -20.04 -10.12
N ILE A 189 -18.90 -19.16 -9.64
CA ILE A 189 -19.24 -18.20 -8.60
C ILE A 189 -20.23 -17.15 -9.14
N GLU A 190 -19.95 -16.53 -10.29
CA GLU A 190 -20.80 -15.49 -10.90
C GLU A 190 -22.20 -16.02 -11.27
N ASN A 191 -22.31 -17.31 -11.62
CA ASN A 191 -23.60 -17.96 -11.85
C ASN A 191 -24.46 -18.08 -10.57
N LYS A 192 -23.85 -18.01 -9.38
CA LYS A 192 -24.52 -18.18 -8.09
C LYS A 192 -24.64 -16.91 -7.27
N VAL A 193 -23.73 -15.97 -7.46
CA VAL A 193 -23.68 -14.69 -6.75
C VAL A 193 -23.49 -13.60 -7.80
N LYS A 194 -24.54 -12.80 -8.06
CA LYS A 194 -24.49 -11.78 -9.12
C LYS A 194 -23.84 -10.47 -8.66
N GLU A 195 -23.84 -10.26 -7.34
CA GLU A 195 -23.31 -9.07 -6.67
C GLU A 195 -21.79 -8.93 -6.80
N ILE A 196 -21.09 -9.97 -7.28
CA ILE A 196 -19.63 -9.96 -7.42
C ILE A 196 -19.12 -9.52 -8.80
N ASN A 197 -20.00 -9.13 -9.73
CA ASN A 197 -19.59 -8.81 -11.10
C ASN A 197 -18.53 -7.71 -11.17
N ASP A 198 -18.61 -6.72 -10.27
CA ASP A 198 -17.69 -5.58 -10.20
C ASP A 198 -16.56 -5.74 -9.18
N PHE A 199 -16.35 -6.94 -8.66
CA PHE A 199 -15.19 -7.26 -7.84
C PHE A 199 -13.97 -7.55 -8.71
N GLU A 200 -12.81 -7.12 -8.25
CA GLU A 200 -11.54 -7.71 -8.67
C GLU A 200 -11.42 -9.11 -8.06
N LYS A 201 -11.29 -10.15 -8.90
CA LYS A 201 -11.30 -11.56 -8.44
C LYS A 201 -9.89 -12.12 -8.34
N ILE A 202 -9.55 -12.63 -7.16
CA ILE A 202 -8.34 -13.42 -6.90
C ILE A 202 -8.78 -14.87 -6.68
N ILE A 203 -8.54 -15.73 -7.66
CA ILE A 203 -8.74 -17.17 -7.50
C ILE A 203 -7.41 -17.83 -7.17
N SER A 204 -7.29 -18.32 -5.93
CA SER A 204 -6.05 -18.85 -5.37
C SER A 204 -5.95 -20.39 -5.50
N PRO A 205 -4.75 -21.00 -5.46
CA PRO A 205 -4.62 -22.44 -5.33
C PRO A 205 -5.29 -22.94 -4.05
N GLY A 206 -6.31 -23.79 -4.18
CA GLY A 206 -6.94 -24.49 -3.06
C GLY A 206 -6.57 -25.97 -3.02
N VAL A 207 -6.90 -26.65 -1.94
CA VAL A 207 -6.63 -28.10 -1.79
C VAL A 207 -7.83 -28.83 -1.21
N PHE A 208 -8.10 -30.03 -1.72
CA PHE A 208 -8.94 -31.03 -1.08
C PHE A 208 -8.66 -32.41 -1.66
N TYR A 209 -8.76 -33.44 -0.82
CA TYR A 209 -8.20 -34.76 -1.11
C TYR A 209 -8.92 -35.48 -2.26
N SER A 210 -10.25 -35.53 -2.21
CA SER A 210 -11.12 -36.09 -3.24
C SER A 210 -12.57 -35.66 -2.94
N LYS A 211 -13.30 -35.17 -3.93
CA LYS A 211 -14.74 -34.86 -3.84
C LYS A 211 -15.44 -35.46 -5.03
N LYS A 212 -16.46 -36.29 -4.79
CA LYS A 212 -17.37 -36.72 -5.85
C LYS A 212 -18.37 -35.61 -6.12
N ASP A 213 -18.36 -35.06 -7.33
CA ASP A 213 -19.43 -34.19 -7.80
C ASP A 213 -20.65 -35.05 -8.11
N SER A 214 -21.64 -35.01 -7.23
CA SER A 214 -22.87 -35.79 -7.34
C SER A 214 -23.71 -35.41 -8.57
N LYS A 215 -23.53 -34.22 -9.14
CA LYS A 215 -24.28 -33.77 -10.33
C LYS A 215 -23.63 -34.21 -11.63
N LYS A 216 -22.29 -34.32 -11.66
CA LYS A 216 -21.51 -34.61 -12.86
C LYS A 216 -20.95 -36.03 -12.91
N ASP A 217 -21.16 -36.82 -11.86
CA ASP A 217 -20.55 -38.15 -11.66
C ASP A 217 -19.03 -38.13 -11.87
N LYS A 218 -18.40 -37.01 -11.52
CA LYS A 218 -16.97 -36.75 -11.70
C LYS A 218 -16.27 -36.66 -10.36
N THR A 219 -15.10 -37.26 -10.24
CA THR A 219 -14.24 -37.14 -9.05
C THR A 219 -13.27 -35.99 -9.25
N LEU A 220 -13.17 -35.09 -8.27
CA LEU A 220 -12.25 -33.97 -8.28
C LEU A 220 -11.17 -34.19 -7.23
N ASP A 221 -9.90 -34.07 -7.60
CA ASP A 221 -8.75 -34.26 -6.73
C ASP A 221 -7.82 -33.04 -6.87
N PHE A 222 -7.71 -32.20 -5.84
CA PHE A 222 -6.86 -31.01 -5.86
C PHE A 222 -5.77 -31.15 -4.80
N LYS A 223 -4.60 -31.61 -5.23
CA LYS A 223 -3.43 -31.83 -4.37
C LYS A 223 -2.62 -30.54 -4.24
N GLY A 224 -1.74 -30.49 -3.23
CA GLY A 224 -0.83 -29.40 -3.00
C GLY A 224 -0.71 -29.05 -1.52
N GLU A 225 0.07 -28.01 -1.24
CA GLU A 225 0.19 -27.46 0.12
C GLU A 225 -0.79 -26.32 0.34
N ILE A 226 -1.42 -26.28 1.51
CA ILE A 226 -2.30 -25.18 1.93
C ILE A 226 -1.56 -23.83 1.87
N TYR A 227 -0.25 -23.82 2.14
CA TYR A 227 0.57 -22.59 2.08
C TYR A 227 0.55 -21.92 0.68
N ASN A 228 0.29 -22.67 -0.39
CA ASN A 228 0.17 -22.09 -1.74
C ASN A 228 -0.99 -21.09 -1.83
N PHE A 229 -2.07 -21.32 -1.08
CA PHE A 229 -3.18 -20.38 -0.98
C PHE A 229 -2.72 -19.04 -0.40
N TYR A 230 -2.03 -19.09 0.75
CA TYR A 230 -1.52 -17.92 1.46
C TYR A 230 -0.53 -17.14 0.60
N ALA A 231 0.50 -17.82 0.08
CA ALA A 231 1.56 -17.19 -0.69
C ALA A 231 1.02 -16.47 -1.93
N TYR A 232 0.09 -17.11 -2.67
CA TYR A 232 -0.48 -16.52 -3.86
C TYR A 232 -1.38 -15.32 -3.56
N ILE A 233 -2.15 -15.35 -2.47
CA ILE A 233 -2.97 -14.21 -2.04
C ILE A 233 -2.09 -13.05 -1.56
N LEU A 234 -1.04 -13.34 -0.78
CA LEU A 234 -0.08 -12.34 -0.35
C LEU A 234 0.52 -11.61 -1.56
N TYR A 235 0.98 -12.35 -2.56
CA TYR A 235 1.48 -11.78 -3.82
C TYR A 235 0.44 -10.90 -4.52
N LYS A 236 -0.78 -11.41 -4.73
CA LYS A 236 -1.81 -10.67 -5.46
C LYS A 236 -2.28 -9.41 -4.74
N LEU A 237 -2.50 -9.50 -3.43
CA LEU A 237 -2.88 -8.35 -2.63
C LEU A 237 -1.74 -7.34 -2.52
N ALA A 238 -0.47 -7.77 -2.40
CA ALA A 238 0.67 -6.85 -2.39
C ALA A 238 0.69 -5.96 -3.65
N ARG A 239 0.51 -6.56 -4.84
CA ARG A 239 0.40 -5.82 -6.11
C ARG A 239 -0.75 -4.82 -6.12
N ILE A 240 -1.90 -5.19 -5.59
CA ILE A 240 -3.05 -4.29 -5.50
C ILE A 240 -2.74 -3.10 -4.58
N PHE A 241 -2.11 -3.33 -3.43
CA PHE A 241 -1.80 -2.28 -2.46
C PHE A 241 -0.64 -1.37 -2.91
N GLU A 242 0.29 -1.87 -3.73
CA GLU A 242 1.34 -1.04 -4.36
C GLU A 242 0.77 0.08 -5.26
N GLU A 243 -0.41 -0.12 -5.84
CA GLU A 243 -1.09 0.85 -6.71
C GLU A 243 -1.98 1.84 -5.96
N ILE A 244 -2.21 1.61 -4.66
CA ILE A 244 -3.09 2.45 -3.85
C ILE A 244 -2.26 3.59 -3.26
N GLU A 245 -2.72 4.82 -3.52
CA GLU A 245 -2.18 6.02 -2.85
C GLU A 245 -3.04 6.44 -1.66
N GLY A 246 -2.40 6.87 -0.57
CA GLY A 246 -3.04 7.47 0.60
C GLY A 246 -3.53 6.47 1.65
N ASP A 247 -4.24 6.99 2.64
CA ASP A 247 -4.72 6.20 3.79
C ASP A 247 -5.82 5.20 3.39
N VAL A 248 -5.84 4.04 4.05
CA VAL A 248 -6.74 2.93 3.73
C VAL A 248 -7.51 2.42 4.95
N GLU A 249 -8.78 2.07 4.75
CA GLU A 249 -9.57 1.26 5.67
C GLU A 249 -10.01 -0.02 4.95
N VAL A 250 -9.50 -1.17 5.41
CA VAL A 250 -9.86 -2.48 4.87
C VAL A 250 -10.96 -3.10 5.69
N ILE A 251 -12.03 -3.51 5.02
CA ILE A 251 -13.11 -4.32 5.58
C ILE A 251 -12.90 -5.74 5.07
N LEU A 252 -12.54 -6.67 5.97
CA LEU A 252 -12.32 -8.08 5.65
C LEU A 252 -13.53 -8.91 6.08
N ASP A 253 -14.31 -9.39 5.12
CA ASP A 253 -15.45 -10.26 5.36
C ASP A 253 -15.06 -11.73 5.27
N LEU A 254 -15.12 -12.41 6.42
CA LEU A 254 -14.75 -13.81 6.58
C LEU A 254 -15.93 -14.78 6.39
N THR A 255 -17.16 -14.26 6.29
CA THR A 255 -18.41 -15.03 6.39
C THR A 255 -18.46 -16.26 5.49
N HIS A 256 -18.05 -16.08 4.24
CA HIS A 256 -18.18 -17.07 3.17
C HIS A 256 -16.87 -17.82 2.89
N GLY A 257 -15.82 -17.58 3.70
CA GLY A 257 -14.58 -18.33 3.63
C GLY A 257 -14.74 -19.72 4.24
N ILE A 258 -14.01 -20.70 3.70
CA ILE A 258 -14.03 -22.07 4.24
C ILE A 258 -12.68 -22.43 4.88
N ASN A 259 -12.74 -23.18 5.98
CA ASN A 259 -11.57 -23.79 6.63
C ASN A 259 -10.40 -22.80 6.85
N TYR A 260 -9.26 -23.04 6.18
CA TYR A 260 -8.04 -22.26 6.31
C TYR A 260 -8.11 -20.86 5.68
N MET A 261 -9.08 -20.60 4.79
CA MET A 261 -9.12 -19.36 4.00
C MET A 261 -9.20 -18.12 4.88
N GLY A 262 -10.06 -18.15 5.91
CA GLY A 262 -10.27 -17.01 6.80
C GLY A 262 -8.98 -16.59 7.51
N TYR A 263 -8.32 -17.55 8.14
CA TYR A 263 -7.09 -17.32 8.87
C TYR A 263 -5.93 -16.87 7.96
N LEU A 264 -5.72 -17.57 6.83
CA LEU A 264 -4.60 -17.26 5.94
C LEU A 264 -4.78 -15.91 5.23
N THR A 265 -5.99 -15.57 4.80
CA THR A 265 -6.25 -14.24 4.22
C THR A 265 -6.10 -13.15 5.27
N PHE A 266 -6.61 -13.34 6.49
CA PHE A 266 -6.41 -12.38 7.58
C PHE A 266 -4.92 -12.13 7.83
N ASN A 267 -4.11 -13.19 7.87
CA ASN A 267 -2.65 -13.07 8.04
C ASN A 267 -2.02 -12.27 6.88
N ALA A 268 -2.33 -12.61 5.63
CA ALA A 268 -1.81 -11.90 4.47
C ALA A 268 -2.21 -10.41 4.46
N VAL A 269 -3.48 -10.10 4.73
CA VAL A 269 -3.99 -8.71 4.81
C VAL A 269 -3.30 -7.95 5.95
N ASN A 270 -3.16 -8.55 7.13
CA ASN A 270 -2.52 -7.88 8.26
C ASN A 270 -1.04 -7.57 7.97
N LEU A 271 -0.30 -8.48 7.33
CA LEU A 271 1.09 -8.24 6.92
C LEU A 271 1.21 -7.13 5.86
N ILE A 272 0.30 -7.11 4.88
CA ILE A 272 0.25 -6.06 3.85
C ILE A 272 -0.02 -4.71 4.48
N LEU A 273 -1.01 -4.61 5.37
CA LEU A 273 -1.33 -3.35 6.04
C LEU A 273 -0.22 -2.89 6.98
N ASP A 274 0.48 -3.81 7.63
CA ASP A 274 1.66 -3.51 8.45
C ASP A 274 2.76 -2.83 7.61
N ILE A 275 3.09 -3.40 6.46
CA ILE A 275 4.07 -2.83 5.52
C ILE A 275 3.56 -1.51 4.93
N TYR A 276 2.30 -1.45 4.52
CA TYR A 276 1.68 -0.25 3.94
C TYR A 276 1.67 0.91 4.95
N SER A 277 1.55 0.60 6.24
CA SER A 277 1.62 1.55 7.35
C SER A 277 3.00 2.15 7.61
N LEU A 278 4.05 1.75 6.87
CA LEU A 278 5.34 2.43 6.90
C LEU A 278 5.23 3.89 6.43
N VAL A 279 4.30 4.20 5.52
CA VAL A 279 4.16 5.54 4.93
C VAL A 279 2.74 6.11 4.98
N ASN A 280 1.72 5.27 5.04
CA ASN A 280 0.31 5.67 5.09
C ASN A 280 -0.33 5.28 6.44
N ASN A 281 -1.50 5.82 6.75
CA ASN A 281 -2.32 5.28 7.83
C ASN A 281 -3.17 4.12 7.30
N SER A 282 -3.25 3.04 8.07
CA SER A 282 -4.06 1.88 7.72
C SER A 282 -4.97 1.48 8.86
N LYS A 283 -6.19 1.06 8.54
CA LYS A 283 -7.15 0.49 9.49
C LYS A 283 -7.69 -0.82 8.94
N ILE A 284 -7.95 -1.77 9.82
CA ILE A 284 -8.66 -3.00 9.48
C ILE A 284 -9.93 -3.14 10.32
N LYS A 285 -11.01 -3.56 9.67
CA LYS A 285 -12.27 -4.01 10.25
C LYS A 285 -12.56 -5.41 9.75
N VAL A 286 -12.58 -6.41 10.62
CA VAL A 286 -12.89 -7.79 10.28
C VAL A 286 -14.34 -8.08 10.68
N VAL A 287 -15.11 -8.64 9.76
CA VAL A 287 -16.52 -8.96 9.98
C VAL A 287 -16.81 -10.43 9.68
N ASN A 288 -17.83 -10.97 10.35
CA ASN A 288 -18.34 -12.31 10.12
C ASN A 288 -19.83 -12.38 10.45
N SER A 289 -20.65 -13.01 9.61
CA SER A 289 -22.05 -13.20 9.92
C SER A 289 -22.29 -14.21 11.04
N ASP A 290 -23.47 -14.14 11.64
CA ASP A 290 -24.03 -15.29 12.37
C ASP A 290 -24.07 -16.53 11.47
N PRO A 291 -23.89 -17.73 12.03
CA PRO A 291 -23.92 -18.97 11.25
C PRO A 291 -25.31 -19.20 10.65
N TYR A 292 -25.35 -19.66 9.40
CA TYR A 292 -26.61 -20.02 8.75
C TYR A 292 -27.24 -21.25 9.43
N PRO A 293 -28.52 -21.20 9.87
CA PRO A 293 -29.15 -22.32 10.55
C PRO A 293 -29.26 -23.57 9.67
N PRO A 294 -28.80 -24.75 10.14
CA PRO A 294 -28.87 -25.96 9.34
C PRO A 294 -30.33 -26.36 9.07
N GLY A 295 -30.62 -26.79 7.83
CA GLY A 295 -31.95 -27.25 7.43
C GLY A 295 -32.93 -26.16 7.01
N TRP A 296 -32.54 -24.88 7.07
CA TRP A 296 -33.36 -23.79 6.56
C TRP A 296 -33.34 -23.77 5.02
N LYS A 297 -34.51 -23.91 4.39
CA LYS A 297 -34.61 -24.07 2.92
C LYS A 297 -35.55 -23.08 2.24
N SER A 298 -36.38 -22.38 3.00
CA SER A 298 -37.46 -21.56 2.44
C SER A 298 -37.87 -20.43 3.39
N PRO A 299 -38.59 -19.41 2.88
CA PRO A 299 -39.07 -18.29 3.69
C PRO A 299 -39.88 -18.70 4.93
N PRO A 300 -39.88 -17.86 5.99
CA PRO A 300 -39.14 -16.60 6.09
C PRO A 300 -37.63 -16.86 6.14
N PHE A 301 -36.80 -16.03 5.51
CA PHE A 301 -35.35 -16.23 5.55
C PHE A 301 -34.80 -15.92 6.96
N PRO A 302 -33.77 -16.65 7.43
CA PRO A 302 -33.22 -16.41 8.75
C PRO A 302 -32.61 -15.01 8.82
N ASP A 303 -32.83 -14.31 9.93
CA ASP A 303 -32.18 -13.04 10.23
C ASP A 303 -30.78 -13.31 10.79
N LEU A 304 -29.74 -12.84 10.10
CA LEU A 304 -28.33 -13.03 10.46
C LEU A 304 -27.65 -11.68 10.64
N ASN A 305 -27.02 -11.43 11.78
CA ASN A 305 -26.25 -10.21 12.00
C ASN A 305 -24.85 -10.32 11.38
N ILE A 306 -24.35 -9.23 10.80
CA ILE A 306 -22.93 -9.08 10.44
C ILE A 306 -22.20 -8.49 11.63
N ASN A 307 -21.41 -9.32 12.31
CA ASN A 307 -20.70 -8.93 13.52
C ASN A 307 -19.32 -8.36 13.17
N VAL A 308 -18.95 -7.23 13.78
CA VAL A 308 -17.56 -6.74 13.76
C VAL A 308 -16.77 -7.54 14.79
N VAL A 309 -15.84 -8.35 14.32
CA VAL A 309 -15.03 -9.27 15.14
C VAL A 309 -13.75 -8.59 15.62
N LEU A 310 -13.19 -7.69 14.80
CA LEU A 310 -11.98 -6.93 15.11
C LEU A 310 -12.04 -5.58 14.41
N GLU A 311 -11.66 -4.52 15.10
CA GLU A 311 -11.43 -3.22 14.49
C GLU A 311 -10.20 -2.59 15.14
N LYS A 312 -9.18 -2.27 14.34
CA LYS A 312 -7.96 -1.63 14.85
C LYS A 312 -7.25 -0.82 13.78
N GLU A 313 -6.55 0.22 14.21
CA GLU A 313 -5.50 0.85 13.42
C GLU A 313 -4.28 -0.09 13.33
N ILE A 314 -3.65 -0.12 12.17
CA ILE A 314 -2.45 -0.91 11.92
C ILE A 314 -1.25 0.02 11.94
N GLN A 315 -0.30 -0.31 12.81
CA GLN A 315 0.98 0.37 12.94
C GLN A 315 2.09 -0.56 12.44
N PRO A 316 3.17 -0.02 11.84
CA PRO A 316 4.28 -0.83 11.36
C PRO A 316 4.99 -1.54 12.52
N SER A 317 5.16 -2.85 12.42
CA SER A 317 5.77 -3.67 13.47
C SER A 317 7.30 -3.67 13.45
N PHE A 318 7.91 -3.48 12.27
CA PHE A 318 9.35 -3.68 12.04
C PHE A 318 9.85 -5.07 12.43
N VAL A 319 8.97 -6.08 12.34
CA VAL A 319 9.31 -7.50 12.53
C VAL A 319 8.86 -8.28 11.29
N TYR A 320 9.34 -7.82 10.13
CA TYR A 320 8.94 -8.40 8.85
C TYR A 320 9.62 -9.75 8.59
N PRO A 321 8.93 -10.71 7.94
CA PRO A 321 9.49 -12.04 7.69
C PRO A 321 10.71 -12.02 6.76
N SER A 322 11.87 -12.46 7.27
CA SER A 322 13.17 -12.41 6.58
C SER A 322 13.85 -13.79 6.46
N TYR A 323 13.17 -14.75 5.84
CA TYR A 323 13.64 -16.12 5.67
C TYR A 323 14.73 -16.24 4.60
N SER A 324 15.73 -17.09 4.85
CA SER A 324 16.75 -17.49 3.88
C SER A 324 16.39 -18.76 3.09
N ASP A 325 15.18 -19.28 3.27
CA ASP A 325 14.70 -20.49 2.61
C ASP A 325 14.59 -20.30 1.09
N SER A 326 14.44 -21.40 0.34
CA SER A 326 14.13 -21.32 -1.09
C SER A 326 12.79 -20.62 -1.35
N ILE A 327 12.62 -20.03 -2.54
CA ILE A 327 11.35 -19.43 -2.96
C ILE A 327 10.30 -20.49 -3.34
N LEU A 328 10.76 -21.62 -3.86
CA LEU A 328 9.93 -22.76 -4.24
C LEU A 328 10.54 -24.02 -3.66
N ARG A 329 9.70 -25.05 -3.48
CA ARG A 329 10.14 -26.40 -3.12
C ARG A 329 9.41 -27.46 -3.94
N PRO A 330 10.07 -28.58 -4.27
CA PRO A 330 9.41 -29.71 -4.94
C PRO A 330 8.24 -30.26 -4.14
N TYR A 331 7.14 -30.57 -4.82
CA TYR A 331 5.97 -31.25 -4.27
C TYR A 331 5.73 -32.56 -5.04
N SER A 332 5.82 -33.69 -4.34
CA SER A 332 5.43 -35.02 -4.83
C SER A 332 5.30 -35.98 -3.64
N ASP A 333 4.47 -37.00 -3.79
CA ASP A 333 4.33 -38.09 -2.83
C ASP A 333 5.57 -39.03 -2.86
N SER A 334 6.35 -39.01 -3.96
CA SER A 334 7.57 -39.82 -4.14
C SER A 334 8.85 -39.03 -3.83
N ALA A 335 9.75 -39.62 -3.04
CA ALA A 335 11.06 -39.03 -2.73
C ALA A 335 11.97 -38.93 -3.97
N GLU A 336 11.90 -39.91 -4.87
CA GLU A 336 12.69 -39.92 -6.12
C GLU A 336 12.26 -38.77 -7.03
N GLU A 337 10.95 -38.59 -7.20
CA GLU A 337 10.39 -37.51 -8.01
C GLU A 337 10.69 -36.14 -7.39
N LYS A 338 10.54 -35.99 -6.07
CA LYS A 338 10.97 -34.77 -5.34
C LYS A 338 12.43 -34.44 -5.62
N SER A 339 13.33 -35.42 -5.62
CA SER A 339 14.75 -35.21 -5.93
C SER A 339 14.96 -34.76 -7.37
N LYS A 340 14.27 -35.38 -8.33
CA LYS A 340 14.31 -35.00 -9.75
C LYS A 340 13.83 -33.56 -9.97
N LEU A 341 12.67 -33.21 -9.42
CA LEU A 341 12.10 -31.86 -9.48
C LEU A 341 13.01 -30.82 -8.78
N GLY A 342 13.66 -31.20 -7.68
CA GLY A 342 14.64 -30.36 -6.99
C GLY A 342 15.85 -30.01 -7.88
N LYS A 343 16.38 -31.00 -8.62
CA LYS A 343 17.47 -30.78 -9.58
C LYS A 343 17.03 -29.89 -10.74
N GLU A 344 15.82 -30.07 -11.23
CA GLU A 344 15.23 -29.22 -12.28
C GLU A 344 15.10 -27.76 -11.82
N LEU A 345 14.49 -27.55 -10.65
CA LEU A 345 14.35 -26.23 -10.06
C LEU A 345 15.72 -25.57 -9.86
N HIS A 346 16.71 -26.29 -9.31
CA HIS A 346 18.06 -25.76 -9.14
C HIS A 346 18.70 -25.33 -10.47
N LYS A 347 18.56 -26.15 -11.53
CA LYS A 347 19.06 -25.82 -12.88
C LYS A 347 18.41 -24.53 -13.42
N LYS A 348 17.10 -24.39 -13.25
CA LYS A 348 16.35 -23.20 -13.69
C LYS A 348 16.78 -21.96 -12.89
N MET A 349 16.84 -22.10 -11.57
CA MET A 349 17.25 -21.04 -10.65
C MET A 349 18.67 -20.52 -10.90
N LYS A 350 19.60 -21.37 -11.38
CA LYS A 350 20.96 -21.00 -11.75
C LYS A 350 21.02 -20.11 -13.00
N ASN A 351 20.06 -20.26 -13.91
CA ASN A 351 19.97 -19.45 -15.12
C ASN A 351 19.26 -18.11 -14.88
N GLU A 352 18.53 -17.99 -13.77
CA GLU A 352 17.92 -16.73 -13.36
C GLU A 352 18.99 -15.74 -12.89
N LYS A 353 18.74 -14.46 -13.15
CA LYS A 353 19.61 -13.37 -12.69
C LYS A 353 19.77 -13.46 -11.17
N SER A 354 21.02 -13.36 -10.70
CA SER A 354 21.31 -13.31 -9.27
C SER A 354 20.64 -12.07 -8.68
N CYS A 355 19.90 -12.28 -7.59
CA CYS A 355 19.27 -11.24 -6.80
C CYS A 355 19.84 -11.34 -5.38
N THR A 356 20.07 -10.20 -4.74
CA THR A 356 20.49 -10.14 -3.34
C THR A 356 19.47 -10.88 -2.46
N ASN A 357 19.94 -11.53 -1.39
CA ASN A 357 19.02 -12.19 -0.46
C ASN A 357 18.09 -11.13 0.18
N PRO A 358 16.75 -11.23 0.04
CA PRO A 358 15.82 -10.20 0.52
C PRO A 358 15.90 -10.01 2.04
N LYS A 359 16.40 -11.01 2.78
CA LYS A 359 16.58 -10.92 4.23
C LYS A 359 17.47 -9.74 4.63
N TYR A 360 18.50 -9.41 3.85
CA TYR A 360 19.41 -8.32 4.17
C TYR A 360 18.68 -6.97 4.12
N PHE A 361 17.92 -6.76 3.05
CA PHE A 361 17.08 -5.59 2.88
C PHE A 361 16.02 -5.48 3.97
N ILE A 362 15.31 -6.57 4.24
CA ILE A 362 14.24 -6.59 5.26
C ILE A 362 14.81 -6.35 6.66
N ASN A 363 15.90 -7.01 7.03
CA ASN A 363 16.52 -6.84 8.34
C ASN A 363 17.12 -5.44 8.49
N ALA A 364 17.62 -4.83 7.40
CA ALA A 364 18.05 -3.43 7.45
C ALA A 364 16.87 -2.50 7.81
N ILE A 365 15.69 -2.74 7.25
CA ILE A 365 14.46 -1.99 7.59
C ILE A 365 14.01 -2.30 9.03
N ASN A 366 13.96 -3.57 9.43
CA ASN A 366 13.56 -3.97 10.80
C ASN A 366 14.44 -3.33 11.89
N LYS A 367 15.71 -2.98 11.55
CA LYS A 367 16.72 -2.51 12.51
C LYS A 367 17.08 -1.03 12.37
N GLY A 368 16.45 -0.27 11.48
CA GLY A 368 16.78 1.15 11.31
C GLY A 368 18.04 1.42 10.49
N ALA A 369 18.61 0.44 9.79
CA ALA A 369 19.85 0.57 9.02
C ALA A 369 19.59 1.08 7.59
N LEU A 370 19.16 2.34 7.44
CA LEU A 370 18.70 2.89 6.15
C LEU A 370 19.73 2.81 5.02
N LEU A 371 21.02 3.05 5.28
CA LEU A 371 22.06 2.92 4.24
C LEU A 371 22.18 1.47 3.74
N ALA A 372 22.01 0.48 4.62
CA ALA A 372 21.95 -0.93 4.25
C ALA A 372 20.69 -1.26 3.45
N ALA A 373 19.54 -0.67 3.79
CA ALA A 373 18.34 -0.84 2.98
C ALA A 373 18.54 -0.36 1.53
N TYR A 374 19.17 0.80 1.31
CA TYR A 374 19.54 1.25 -0.05
C TYR A 374 20.57 0.34 -0.72
N THR A 375 21.56 -0.15 0.03
CA THR A 375 22.65 -0.97 -0.51
C THR A 375 22.16 -2.36 -0.97
N PHE A 376 21.33 -3.01 -0.15
CA PHE A 376 20.85 -4.38 -0.37
C PHE A 376 19.46 -4.47 -0.99
N SER A 377 18.83 -3.33 -1.31
CA SER A 377 17.66 -3.30 -2.20
C SER A 377 18.06 -3.91 -3.56
N ASP A 378 17.10 -4.56 -4.22
CA ASP A 378 17.33 -5.22 -5.50
C ASP A 378 16.03 -5.32 -6.32
N ASP A 379 16.12 -5.96 -7.48
CA ASP A 379 14.97 -6.33 -8.29
C ASP A 379 14.30 -7.61 -7.75
N PHE A 380 13.61 -7.49 -6.61
CA PHE A 380 12.88 -8.61 -6.00
C PHE A 380 11.67 -9.03 -6.85
N ASP A 381 11.02 -8.09 -7.55
CA ASP A 381 9.90 -8.32 -8.45
C ASP A 381 10.19 -9.39 -9.51
N GLN A 382 11.35 -9.32 -10.18
CA GLN A 382 11.75 -10.33 -11.16
C GLN A 382 11.71 -11.75 -10.56
N ARG A 383 12.19 -11.90 -9.31
CA ARG A 383 12.24 -13.21 -8.63
C ARG A 383 10.86 -13.69 -8.17
N VAL A 384 10.01 -12.78 -7.73
CA VAL A 384 8.61 -13.07 -7.39
C VAL A 384 7.86 -13.56 -8.62
N ASN A 385 7.95 -12.83 -9.75
CA ASN A 385 7.25 -13.19 -10.97
C ASN A 385 7.75 -14.52 -11.54
N PHE A 386 9.08 -14.74 -11.55
CA PHE A 386 9.64 -16.04 -11.89
C PHE A 386 9.02 -17.18 -11.06
N ALA A 387 8.94 -17.01 -9.74
CA ALA A 387 8.41 -18.04 -8.85
C ALA A 387 6.93 -18.35 -9.16
N VAL A 388 6.12 -17.32 -9.38
CA VAL A 388 4.70 -17.45 -9.70
C VAL A 388 4.50 -18.13 -11.05
N ASP A 389 5.22 -17.69 -12.09
CA ASP A 389 5.11 -18.26 -13.43
C ASP A 389 5.62 -19.70 -13.45
N PHE A 390 6.73 -19.98 -12.76
CA PHE A 390 7.26 -21.33 -12.65
C PHE A 390 6.29 -22.25 -11.90
N PHE A 391 5.67 -21.78 -10.81
CA PHE A 391 4.62 -22.54 -10.11
C PHE A 391 3.47 -22.89 -11.05
N LYS A 392 2.88 -21.89 -11.73
CA LYS A 392 1.72 -22.07 -12.61
C LYS A 392 1.99 -23.02 -13.77
N ASN A 393 3.14 -22.86 -14.42
CA ASN A 393 3.53 -23.65 -15.59
C ASN A 393 3.88 -25.11 -15.26
N ASN A 394 3.98 -25.45 -13.97
CA ASN A 394 4.32 -26.79 -13.51
C ASN A 394 3.18 -27.42 -12.68
N ILE A 395 1.94 -27.02 -12.94
CA ILE A 395 0.75 -27.69 -12.44
C ILE A 395 0.33 -28.75 -13.46
N ASP A 396 0.42 -30.02 -13.06
CA ASP A 396 -0.11 -31.14 -13.83
C ASP A 396 -1.62 -31.23 -13.66
N ILE A 397 -2.36 -31.12 -14.76
CA ILE A 397 -3.81 -31.17 -14.80
C ILE A 397 -4.22 -32.35 -15.68
N ARG A 398 -4.76 -33.38 -15.05
CA ARG A 398 -5.27 -34.58 -15.72
C ARG A 398 -6.78 -34.51 -15.71
N ASN A 399 -7.38 -34.44 -16.89
CA ASN A 399 -8.81 -34.27 -17.07
C ASN A 399 -9.35 -35.38 -17.97
N ASP A 400 -9.96 -36.40 -17.35
CA ASP A 400 -10.66 -37.48 -18.06
C ASP A 400 -12.18 -37.39 -17.85
N SER A 401 -12.93 -38.29 -18.49
CA SER A 401 -14.40 -38.27 -18.45
C SER A 401 -14.98 -38.42 -17.05
N SER A 402 -14.25 -39.04 -16.12
CA SER A 402 -14.70 -39.41 -14.78
C SER A 402 -13.96 -38.70 -13.65
N ARG A 403 -12.82 -38.05 -13.95
CA ARG A 403 -11.95 -37.47 -12.94
C ARG A 403 -11.20 -36.22 -13.43
N ILE A 404 -11.05 -35.25 -12.54
CA ILE A 404 -10.03 -34.21 -12.63
C ILE A 404 -9.05 -34.37 -11.49
N THR A 405 -7.77 -34.34 -11.81
CA THR A 405 -6.69 -34.32 -10.84
C THR A 405 -5.76 -33.15 -11.14
N VAL A 406 -5.58 -32.28 -10.16
CA VAL A 406 -4.69 -31.12 -10.22
C VAL A 406 -3.57 -31.34 -9.22
N ILE A 407 -2.32 -31.38 -9.71
CA ILE A 407 -1.12 -31.63 -8.91
C ILE A 407 -0.07 -30.56 -9.23
N PRO A 408 0.17 -29.60 -8.33
CA PRO A 408 1.30 -28.71 -8.47
C PRO A 408 2.60 -29.48 -8.20
N HIS A 409 3.56 -29.49 -9.13
CA HIS A 409 4.87 -30.12 -8.89
C HIS A 409 5.79 -29.30 -7.98
N PHE A 410 5.42 -28.06 -7.70
CA PHE A 410 6.15 -27.17 -6.81
C PHE A 410 5.18 -26.45 -5.88
N SER A 411 5.64 -26.12 -4.68
CA SER A 411 4.93 -25.28 -3.73
C SER A 411 5.76 -24.06 -3.40
N PHE A 412 5.09 -22.95 -3.09
CA PHE A 412 5.74 -21.79 -2.51
C PHE A 412 6.36 -22.18 -1.17
N ALA A 413 7.55 -21.65 -0.91
CA ALA A 413 8.24 -21.80 0.36
C ALA A 413 8.39 -20.43 1.03
N ARG A 414 8.78 -20.41 2.31
CA ARG A 414 8.84 -19.18 3.11
C ARG A 414 9.76 -18.11 2.52
N GLY A 415 10.78 -18.51 1.76
CA GLY A 415 11.61 -17.54 1.02
C GLY A 415 10.79 -16.67 0.07
N PHE A 416 9.73 -17.20 -0.56
CA PHE A 416 8.87 -16.44 -1.45
C PHE A 416 8.15 -15.29 -0.73
N GLU A 417 7.65 -15.53 0.49
CA GLU A 417 7.05 -14.50 1.33
C GLU A 417 8.04 -13.36 1.58
N SER A 418 9.30 -13.65 1.89
CA SER A 418 10.33 -12.62 2.06
C SER A 418 10.60 -11.84 0.77
N PHE A 419 10.58 -12.46 -0.41
CA PHE A 419 10.70 -11.71 -1.67
C PHE A 419 9.51 -10.79 -1.92
N VAL A 420 8.28 -11.23 -1.63
CA VAL A 420 7.08 -10.39 -1.76
C VAL A 420 7.11 -9.23 -0.78
N VAL A 421 7.47 -9.49 0.48
CA VAL A 421 7.62 -8.48 1.53
C VAL A 421 8.70 -7.46 1.17
N ALA A 422 9.87 -7.91 0.71
CA ALA A 422 10.95 -7.02 0.29
C ALA A 422 10.53 -6.13 -0.88
N GLU A 423 9.87 -6.68 -1.90
CA GLU A 423 9.37 -5.90 -3.03
C GLU A 423 8.33 -4.86 -2.57
N MET A 424 7.39 -5.26 -1.71
CA MET A 424 6.35 -4.35 -1.22
C MET A 424 6.95 -3.23 -0.37
N ILE A 425 7.85 -3.53 0.57
CA ILE A 425 8.56 -2.51 1.36
C ILE A 425 9.31 -1.56 0.41
N LYS A 426 10.02 -2.08 -0.58
CA LYS A 426 10.76 -1.28 -1.58
C LYS A 426 9.85 -0.27 -2.27
N LYS A 427 8.69 -0.71 -2.75
CA LYS A 427 7.71 0.11 -3.47
C LYS A 427 7.04 1.14 -2.57
N VAL A 428 6.52 0.71 -1.42
CA VAL A 428 5.80 1.57 -0.46
C VAL A 428 6.73 2.62 0.12
N SER A 429 7.94 2.22 0.56
CA SER A 429 8.91 3.13 1.15
C SER A 429 9.71 3.91 0.12
N ASN A 430 9.64 3.56 -1.17
CA ASN A 430 10.39 4.14 -2.28
C ASN A 430 11.92 4.16 -1.99
N ILE A 431 12.50 2.98 -1.74
CA ILE A 431 13.92 2.75 -1.44
C ILE A 431 14.52 1.85 -2.54
N ASP A 432 15.06 2.46 -3.59
CA ASP A 432 15.70 1.74 -4.68
C ASP A 432 17.19 1.46 -4.42
N LYS A 433 17.73 0.43 -5.08
CA LYS A 433 19.15 0.07 -4.97
C LYS A 433 20.05 1.24 -5.33
N LYS A 434 20.94 1.62 -4.41
CA LYS A 434 21.96 2.66 -4.61
C LYS A 434 23.26 2.26 -3.93
N SER A 435 24.36 2.33 -4.67
CA SER A 435 25.70 2.14 -4.12
C SER A 435 26.20 3.37 -3.33
N GLN A 436 25.57 4.52 -3.54
CA GLN A 436 25.91 5.80 -2.92
C GLN A 436 24.61 6.57 -2.66
N VAL A 437 24.45 7.08 -1.44
CA VAL A 437 23.21 7.74 -1.00
C VAL A 437 23.53 9.07 -0.37
N LYS A 438 22.83 10.13 -0.77
CA LYS A 438 22.99 11.45 -0.14
C LYS A 438 22.45 11.42 1.29
N LEU A 439 23.12 12.11 2.20
CA LEU A 439 22.67 12.21 3.59
C LEU A 439 21.24 12.78 3.71
N ASP A 440 20.93 13.81 2.92
CA ASP A 440 19.59 14.40 2.83
C ASP A 440 18.52 13.37 2.41
N GLU A 441 18.89 12.39 1.61
CA GLU A 441 17.99 11.33 1.19
C GLU A 441 17.73 10.34 2.33
N LEU A 442 18.77 9.96 3.09
CA LEU A 442 18.59 9.16 4.31
C LEU A 442 17.69 9.89 5.32
N ASN A 443 17.95 11.18 5.53
CA ASN A 443 17.17 12.01 6.47
C ASN A 443 15.68 12.07 6.10
N LYS A 444 15.35 12.15 4.80
CA LYS A 444 13.95 12.12 4.32
C LYS A 444 13.26 10.77 4.55
N LYS A 445 14.01 9.68 4.71
CA LYS A 445 13.46 8.33 4.94
C LYS A 445 13.33 7.97 6.41
N VAL A 446 13.82 8.80 7.32
CA VAL A 446 13.64 8.61 8.76
C VAL A 446 12.18 8.48 9.16
N ASP A 447 11.30 9.22 8.47
CA ASP A 447 9.87 9.28 8.80
C ASP A 447 9.16 7.91 8.74
N ILE A 448 9.73 6.91 8.07
CA ILE A 448 9.18 5.55 8.11
C ILE A 448 9.16 5.00 9.54
N TYR A 449 10.07 5.44 10.41
CA TYR A 449 10.16 5.01 11.80
C TYR A 449 9.37 5.89 12.77
N LYS A 450 8.67 6.94 12.31
CA LYS A 450 8.02 7.94 13.18
C LYS A 450 7.11 7.35 14.27
N ILE A 451 6.49 6.20 13.98
CA ILE A 451 5.57 5.50 14.87
C ILE A 451 6.32 4.66 15.93
N ASN A 452 7.57 4.27 15.67
CA ASN A 452 8.44 3.60 16.62
C ASN A 452 9.42 4.63 17.23
N PRO A 453 9.13 5.21 18.41
CA PRO A 453 9.89 6.34 18.93
C PRO A 453 11.34 5.98 19.20
N MET A 454 11.62 4.74 19.61
CA MET A 454 12.97 4.27 19.88
C MET A 454 13.81 4.22 18.61
N LEU A 455 13.34 3.51 17.57
CA LEU A 455 14.05 3.44 16.29
C LEU A 455 14.19 4.83 15.67
N ASN A 456 13.12 5.63 15.69
CA ASN A 456 13.16 7.00 15.17
C ASN A 456 14.25 7.85 15.82
N VAL A 457 14.33 7.86 17.15
CA VAL A 457 15.35 8.64 17.89
C VAL A 457 16.77 8.16 17.56
N ILE A 458 16.99 6.84 17.51
CA ILE A 458 18.31 6.28 17.17
C ILE A 458 18.72 6.71 15.77
N VAL A 459 17.88 6.47 14.76
CA VAL A 459 18.19 6.79 13.36
C VAL A 459 18.37 8.30 13.17
N GLN A 460 17.51 9.14 13.78
CA GLN A 460 17.63 10.60 13.72
C GLN A 460 18.94 11.10 14.32
N ASN A 461 19.30 10.61 15.51
CA ASN A 461 20.51 11.06 16.19
C ASN A 461 21.77 10.67 15.42
N GLU A 462 21.83 9.46 14.87
CA GLU A 462 22.99 9.00 14.10
C GLU A 462 23.14 9.78 12.78
N ILE A 463 22.05 9.96 12.03
CA ILE A 463 22.07 10.78 10.80
C ILE A 463 22.48 12.22 11.11
N LYS A 464 21.96 12.81 12.18
CA LYS A 464 22.31 14.16 12.61
C LYS A 464 23.77 14.25 13.02
N SER A 465 24.27 13.31 13.82
CA SER A 465 25.67 13.27 14.24
C SER A 465 26.64 13.20 13.07
N VAL A 466 26.30 12.37 12.06
CA VAL A 466 27.05 12.29 10.80
C VAL A 466 26.98 13.61 10.03
N SER A 467 25.80 14.23 9.93
CA SER A 467 25.63 15.55 9.29
C SER A 467 26.50 16.63 9.92
N ASP A 468 26.45 16.75 11.24
CA ASP A 468 27.20 17.75 12.00
C ASP A 468 28.71 17.53 11.82
N SER A 469 29.17 16.27 11.87
CA SER A 469 30.58 15.91 11.67
C SER A 469 31.07 16.22 10.26
N ILE A 470 30.21 16.02 9.24
CA ILE A 470 30.53 16.33 7.85
C ILE A 470 30.74 17.85 7.67
N GLN A 471 29.86 18.66 8.25
CA GLN A 471 29.95 20.12 8.14
C GLN A 471 31.20 20.71 8.81
N GLU A 472 31.64 20.12 9.92
CA GLU A 472 32.77 20.65 10.69
C GLU A 472 34.14 20.20 10.15
N ASN A 473 34.29 18.93 9.78
CA ASN A 473 35.61 18.30 9.67
C ASN A 473 35.89 17.63 8.31
N CYS A 474 34.94 17.63 7.38
CA CYS A 474 35.04 16.85 6.15
C CYS A 474 35.67 17.66 5.01
N LYS A 475 36.72 17.12 4.37
CA LYS A 475 37.32 17.68 3.15
C LYS A 475 37.69 16.57 2.17
N GLY A 476 37.46 16.81 0.87
CA GLY A 476 37.82 15.89 -0.20
C GLY A 476 36.85 14.73 -0.40
N SER A 477 37.26 13.77 -1.21
CA SER A 477 36.38 12.69 -1.68
C SER A 477 36.67 11.36 -0.99
N TRP A 478 35.62 10.65 -0.60
CA TRP A 478 35.62 9.30 -0.01
C TRP A 478 36.57 9.12 1.17
N ASN A 479 36.30 9.84 2.25
CA ASN A 479 36.99 9.65 3.52
C ASN A 479 36.26 8.60 4.37
N PRO A 480 36.97 7.69 5.04
CA PRO A 480 36.38 6.85 6.08
C PRO A 480 35.67 7.71 7.12
N LEU A 481 34.43 7.36 7.47
CA LEU A 481 33.64 8.10 8.44
C LEU A 481 34.32 8.14 9.82
N SER A 482 35.09 7.11 10.17
CA SER A 482 35.94 7.09 11.37
C SER A 482 36.95 8.24 11.47
N ASN A 483 37.40 8.79 10.33
CA ASN A 483 38.35 9.91 10.31
C ASN A 483 37.65 11.26 10.48
N ILE A 484 36.34 11.30 10.28
CA ILE A 484 35.51 12.51 10.34
C ILE A 484 34.84 12.63 11.72
N LEU A 485 34.43 11.50 12.30
CA LEU A 485 33.81 11.45 13.63
C LEU A 485 34.82 11.79 14.73
N LYS A 486 34.38 12.53 15.74
CA LYS A 486 35.18 12.82 16.93
C LYS A 486 35.12 11.63 17.90
N GLY A 487 36.28 11.17 18.38
CA GLY A 487 36.39 10.16 19.43
C GLY A 487 36.99 8.83 18.95
N ASN A 488 37.10 7.88 19.87
CA ASN A 488 37.64 6.55 19.57
C ASN A 488 36.58 5.70 18.86
N VAL A 489 36.67 5.60 17.54
CA VAL A 489 35.84 4.71 16.73
C VAL A 489 36.50 3.34 16.66
N SER A 490 35.76 2.27 16.99
CA SER A 490 36.25 0.90 16.80
C SER A 490 36.60 0.68 15.33
N SER A 491 37.80 0.16 15.05
CA SER A 491 38.22 -0.20 13.69
C SER A 491 37.50 -1.42 13.14
N ASP A 492 36.89 -2.21 14.02
CA ASP A 492 36.12 -3.39 13.64
C ASP A 492 34.84 -3.53 14.49
N PRO A 493 33.80 -2.73 14.19
CA PRO A 493 32.49 -2.83 14.81
C PRO A 493 31.93 -4.25 14.81
N ASP A 494 31.34 -4.64 15.93
CA ASP A 494 30.51 -5.84 16.03
C ASP A 494 29.06 -5.56 15.62
N GLU A 495 28.22 -6.60 15.60
CA GLU A 495 26.82 -6.51 15.20
C GLU A 495 26.04 -5.52 16.09
N ARG A 496 26.29 -5.55 17.40
CA ARG A 496 25.66 -4.65 18.36
C ARG A 496 25.98 -3.19 18.05
N THR A 497 27.26 -2.90 17.76
CA THR A 497 27.74 -1.57 17.39
C THR A 497 27.11 -1.13 16.07
N PHE A 498 27.04 -2.02 15.08
CA PHE A 498 26.41 -1.73 13.80
C PHE A 498 24.96 -1.26 13.97
N PHE A 499 24.14 -1.97 14.74
CA PHE A 499 22.75 -1.59 14.96
C PHE A 499 22.57 -0.40 15.92
N ALA A 500 23.41 -0.27 16.94
CA ALA A 500 23.38 0.88 17.84
C ALA A 500 23.63 2.21 17.09
N HIS A 501 24.41 2.16 16.02
CA HIS A 501 24.70 3.30 15.15
C HIS A 501 23.81 3.35 13.89
N ALA A 502 22.61 2.75 13.91
CA ALA A 502 21.67 2.77 12.78
C ALA A 502 22.31 2.31 11.45
N GLY A 503 23.23 1.35 11.50
CA GLY A 503 23.99 0.86 10.35
C GLY A 503 25.05 1.83 9.83
N LEU A 504 25.43 2.86 10.57
CA LEU A 504 26.43 3.87 10.18
C LEU A 504 27.73 3.83 11.02
N PRO A 505 28.31 2.67 11.38
CA PRO A 505 29.52 2.70 12.18
C PRO A 505 30.69 3.25 11.35
N GLY A 506 31.49 4.13 11.97
CA GLY A 506 32.49 4.92 11.26
C GLY A 506 33.52 4.11 10.46
N ALA A 507 33.88 2.91 10.92
CA ALA A 507 34.85 2.06 10.22
C ALA A 507 34.30 1.37 8.96
N PHE A 508 32.97 1.28 8.79
CA PHE A 508 32.36 0.60 7.64
C PHE A 508 31.87 1.57 6.56
N VAL A 509 31.72 2.85 6.88
CA VAL A 509 31.12 3.85 5.99
C VAL A 509 32.20 4.80 5.48
N GLU A 510 32.08 5.17 4.21
CA GLU A 510 32.84 6.28 3.60
C GLU A 510 31.89 7.41 3.25
N VAL A 511 32.41 8.63 3.35
CA VAL A 511 31.69 9.85 2.99
C VAL A 511 32.45 10.62 1.91
N ASN A 512 31.72 11.01 0.87
CA ASN A 512 32.19 11.99 -0.08
C ASN A 512 31.83 13.40 0.42
N CYS A 513 32.79 14.13 0.98
CA CYS A 513 32.53 15.44 1.60
C CYS A 513 32.06 16.49 0.59
N ASP A 514 32.46 16.35 -0.67
CA ASP A 514 32.12 17.30 -1.74
C ASP A 514 30.64 17.18 -2.15
N THR A 515 30.05 15.98 -2.03
CA THR A 515 28.67 15.69 -2.47
C THR A 515 27.70 15.38 -1.34
N GLY A 516 28.21 15.10 -0.13
CA GLY A 516 27.41 14.63 1.00
C GLY A 516 26.87 13.20 0.83
N GLU A 517 27.51 12.40 -0.03
CA GLU A 517 27.12 11.02 -0.30
C GLU A 517 27.84 10.05 0.63
N LEU A 518 27.12 9.00 1.04
CA LEU A 518 27.58 7.92 1.90
C LEU A 518 27.55 6.61 1.13
N ARG A 519 28.49 5.72 1.44
CA ARG A 519 28.48 4.32 1.01
C ARG A 519 29.12 3.43 2.05
N TYR A 520 28.84 2.13 1.99
CA TYR A 520 29.68 1.16 2.67
C TYR A 520 30.97 0.93 1.92
N ARG A 521 32.04 0.66 2.66
CA ARG A 521 33.29 0.18 2.10
C ARG A 521 33.09 -1.22 1.52
N ASN A 522 33.64 -1.45 0.33
CA ASN A 522 33.51 -2.73 -0.36
C ASN A 522 34.08 -3.91 0.45
N ASP A 523 35.18 -3.70 1.18
CA ASP A 523 35.81 -4.74 2.02
C ASP A 523 35.00 -5.12 3.27
N LYS A 524 33.89 -4.43 3.54
CA LYS A 524 33.03 -4.65 4.70
C LYS A 524 31.65 -5.21 4.36
N LEU A 525 31.29 -5.32 3.08
CA LEU A 525 29.96 -5.77 2.66
C LEU A 525 29.61 -7.17 3.19
N ASP A 526 30.51 -8.16 3.04
CA ASP A 526 30.28 -9.52 3.54
C ASP A 526 30.03 -9.56 5.06
N LYS A 527 30.73 -8.71 5.82
CA LYS A 527 30.54 -8.60 7.26
C LYS A 527 29.18 -7.98 7.61
N ILE A 528 28.74 -6.98 6.84
CA ILE A 528 27.40 -6.38 6.99
C ILE A 528 26.31 -7.39 6.62
N GLU A 529 26.50 -8.17 5.55
CA GLU A 529 25.59 -9.28 5.21
C GLU A 529 25.49 -10.31 6.34
N SER A 530 26.62 -10.61 7.01
CA SER A 530 26.62 -11.48 8.19
C SER A 530 25.85 -10.88 9.37
N PHE A 531 25.87 -9.57 9.57
CA PHE A 531 25.11 -8.90 10.63
C PHE A 531 23.61 -8.83 10.32
N LEU A 532 23.25 -8.75 9.04
CA LEU A 532 21.86 -8.73 8.57
C LEU A 532 21.31 -10.13 8.29
N SER A 533 22.10 -11.18 8.51
CA SER A 533 21.77 -12.56 8.21
C SER A 533 20.87 -13.20 9.24
#